data_AF-A0A0M2GSG2-F1
#
_entry.id   AF-A0A0M2GSG2-F1
#
_cell.length_a   1.000
_cell.length_b   1.000
_cell.length_c   1.000
_cell.angle_alpha   90.00
_cell.angle_beta   90.00
_cell.angle_gamma   90.00
#
_symmetry.space_group_name_H-M   'P 1'
#
loop_
_entity.id
_entity.type
_entity.pdbx_description
1 polymer ?
#
loop_
_entity_poly.entity_id
_entity_poly.type
_entity_poly.pdbx_seq_one_letter_code
_entity_poly.pdbx_strand_id
1 'polypeptide(L)'
;MSESGPEPNAEETWDPQVARWRDPEGDYVLPRALRSLPQPWDASDWRRVVKLPRTGERLAEARRVLTVLLEDPALAPQVPQPPSPGLLWHVWEEFHQAVGETMPRPSQVTWSGVDELVRAWRARSQLYPLQRHVVRHVEAAMLAMIPSLRDDIADSVFRWLALDPAPGRFAPWAVDLAERCVIEDIGADPAVELLGAMGGPEARAALERLSVKPGGPARWENADAAQSALFDLGSEGTSH
;
A
#
# COMPACT_ATOMS: atom_id res chain seq x y z
N MET A 1 42.42 26.82 -8.53
CA MET A 1 41.36 25.95 -9.06
C MET A 1 40.41 25.69 -7.92
N SER A 2 39.25 26.34 -7.93
CA SER A 2 38.20 26.08 -6.94
C SER A 2 37.43 24.86 -7.40
N GLU A 3 37.56 23.75 -6.69
CA GLU A 3 36.64 22.63 -6.80
C GLU A 3 35.30 23.10 -6.23
N SER A 4 34.42 23.58 -7.11
CA SER A 4 33.01 23.67 -6.80
C SER A 4 32.53 22.25 -6.55
N GLY A 5 32.22 21.91 -5.29
CA GLY A 5 31.60 20.63 -4.98
C GLY A 5 30.31 20.45 -5.80
N PRO A 6 29.88 19.20 -6.06
CA PRO A 6 28.66 18.95 -6.82
C PRO A 6 27.48 19.69 -6.15
N GLU A 7 26.71 20.43 -6.94
CA GLU A 7 25.51 21.10 -6.45
C GLU A 7 24.55 20.06 -5.86
N PRO A 8 23.95 20.32 -4.68
CA PRO A 8 23.04 19.37 -4.06
C PRO A 8 21.82 19.14 -4.93
N ASN A 9 21.41 17.87 -5.07
CA ASN A 9 20.26 17.47 -5.87
C ASN A 9 18.96 18.16 -5.36
N ALA A 10 18.01 18.42 -6.25
CA ALA A 10 16.69 18.99 -5.92
C ALA A 10 15.99 18.20 -4.81
N GLU A 11 16.10 16.88 -4.80
CA GLU A 11 15.58 16.02 -3.72
C GLU A 11 16.26 16.27 -2.36
N GLU A 12 17.56 16.56 -2.33
CA GLU A 12 18.30 16.76 -1.07
C GLU A 12 17.91 18.06 -0.35
N THR A 13 17.49 19.05 -1.14
CA THR A 13 17.15 20.41 -0.68
C THR A 13 15.65 20.67 -0.61
N TRP A 14 14.83 19.73 -1.09
CA TRP A 14 13.38 19.83 -1.03
C TRP A 14 12.90 19.93 0.42
N ASP A 15 11.82 20.68 0.65
CA ASP A 15 11.15 20.74 1.95
C ASP A 15 9.69 20.34 1.73
N PRO A 16 9.25 19.17 2.24
CA PRO A 16 7.88 18.70 2.06
C PRO A 16 6.87 19.49 2.91
N GLN A 17 7.31 20.34 3.84
CA GLN A 17 6.47 21.18 4.70
C GLN A 17 5.40 20.40 5.51
N VAL A 18 5.69 19.15 5.87
CA VAL A 18 4.79 18.32 6.67
C VAL A 18 5.01 18.61 8.16
N ALA A 19 3.99 19.15 8.81
CA ALA A 19 3.99 19.35 10.24
C ALA A 19 3.73 18.02 10.98
N ARG A 20 4.39 17.84 12.12
CA ARG A 20 4.14 16.70 13.00
C ARG A 20 2.71 16.73 13.51
N TRP A 21 1.95 15.68 13.19
CA TRP A 21 0.57 15.53 13.66
C TRP A 21 0.51 14.85 15.02
N ARG A 22 -0.63 14.97 15.68
CA ARG A 22 -0.92 14.32 16.97
C ARG A 22 -2.16 13.45 16.81
N ASP A 23 -2.05 12.18 17.21
CA ASP A 23 -3.21 11.31 17.34
C ASP A 23 -3.94 11.66 18.66
N PRO A 24 -5.27 11.85 18.66
CA PRO A 24 -6.04 12.13 19.87
C PRO A 24 -5.95 11.04 20.95
N GLU A 25 -5.61 9.81 20.58
CA GLU A 25 -5.55 8.64 21.45
C GLU A 25 -4.16 8.40 22.04
N GLY A 26 -3.15 9.20 21.68
CA GLY A 26 -1.82 9.12 22.26
C GLY A 26 -0.68 9.42 21.28
N ASP A 27 0.47 8.79 21.54
CA ASP A 27 1.71 9.01 20.78
C ASP A 27 1.80 8.17 19.49
N TYR A 28 0.67 7.96 18.81
CA TYR A 28 0.62 7.12 17.62
C TYR A 28 0.92 7.92 16.34
N VAL A 29 1.67 7.29 15.43
CA VAL A 29 1.95 7.86 14.11
C VAL A 29 0.87 7.44 13.12
N LEU A 30 0.50 6.16 13.13
CA LEU A 30 -0.45 5.59 12.19
C LEU A 30 -1.92 5.79 12.65
N PRO A 31 -2.85 6.01 11.71
CA PRO A 31 -4.28 6.14 12.02
C PRO A 31 -4.84 4.92 12.74
N ARG A 32 -5.85 5.16 13.60
CA ARG A 32 -6.54 4.11 14.36
C ARG A 32 -7.00 2.95 13.48
N ALA A 33 -7.48 3.22 12.27
CA ALA A 33 -7.95 2.21 11.34
C ALA A 33 -6.88 1.15 11.02
N LEU A 34 -5.63 1.53 10.77
CA LEU A 34 -4.52 0.57 10.58
C LEU A 34 -4.15 -0.12 11.89
N ARG A 35 -4.13 0.63 13.00
CA ARG A 35 -3.75 0.09 14.33
C ARG A 35 -4.73 -0.94 14.89
N SER A 36 -5.98 -0.92 14.42
CA SER A 36 -7.07 -1.73 14.97
C SER A 36 -7.47 -2.90 14.07
N LEU A 37 -6.74 -3.13 12.97
CA LEU A 37 -7.00 -4.28 12.11
C LEU A 37 -6.81 -5.59 12.88
N PRO A 38 -7.59 -6.64 12.57
CA PRO A 38 -7.44 -7.93 13.23
C PRO A 38 -6.21 -8.68 12.71
N GLN A 39 -5.55 -9.45 13.59
CA GLN A 39 -4.48 -10.34 13.15
C GLN A 39 -4.99 -11.44 12.20
N PRO A 40 -4.21 -11.77 11.15
CA PRO A 40 -2.86 -11.27 10.84
C PRO A 40 -2.83 -10.09 9.85
N TRP A 41 -3.98 -9.45 9.57
CA TRP A 41 -4.11 -8.36 8.59
C TRP A 41 -3.50 -7.04 9.07
N ASP A 42 -3.28 -6.90 10.38
CA ASP A 42 -2.53 -5.81 10.99
C ASP A 42 -1.01 -5.94 10.78
N ALA A 43 -0.52 -6.92 10.02
CA ALA A 43 0.89 -7.02 9.69
C ALA A 43 1.03 -7.39 8.21
N SER A 44 1.99 -6.78 7.52
CA SER A 44 2.44 -7.21 6.18
C SER A 44 3.22 -8.54 6.25
N ASP A 45 2.66 -9.55 6.93
CA ASP A 45 3.25 -10.88 7.12
C ASP A 45 2.56 -11.89 6.20
N TRP A 46 2.92 -11.82 4.92
CA TRP A 46 2.43 -12.72 3.89
C TRP A 46 2.60 -14.20 4.27
N ARG A 47 3.69 -14.56 4.97
CA ARG A 47 3.98 -15.95 5.36
C ARG A 47 2.92 -16.52 6.32
N ARG A 48 2.29 -15.68 7.13
CA ARG A 48 1.14 -16.05 7.96
C ARG A 48 -0.17 -15.98 7.18
N VAL A 49 -0.37 -14.91 6.42
CA VAL A 49 -1.61 -14.68 5.63
C VAL A 49 -1.87 -15.85 4.67
N VAL A 50 -0.87 -16.27 3.89
CA VAL A 50 -1.02 -17.35 2.88
C VAL A 50 -1.58 -18.65 3.47
N LYS A 51 -1.26 -18.95 4.73
CA LYS A 51 -1.64 -20.18 5.45
C LYS A 51 -3.01 -20.10 6.12
N LEU A 52 -3.68 -18.95 6.11
CA LEU A 52 -4.98 -18.80 6.76
C LEU A 52 -6.05 -19.68 6.10
N PRO A 53 -6.92 -20.35 6.85
CA PRO A 53 -8.03 -21.09 6.27
C PRO A 53 -9.10 -20.12 5.74
N ARG A 54 -9.74 -20.45 4.60
CA ARG A 54 -10.80 -19.63 3.98
C ARG A 54 -12.18 -19.92 4.60
N THR A 55 -12.27 -19.81 5.93
CA THR A 55 -13.52 -19.98 6.69
C THR A 55 -14.42 -18.75 6.56
N GLY A 56 -15.72 -18.89 6.85
CA GLY A 56 -16.67 -17.77 6.82
C GLY A 56 -16.26 -16.59 7.71
N GLU A 57 -15.69 -16.86 8.89
CA GLU A 57 -15.18 -15.84 9.81
C GLU A 57 -14.02 -15.05 9.18
N ARG A 58 -13.04 -15.75 8.60
CA ARG A 58 -11.87 -15.12 7.95
C ARG A 58 -12.25 -14.35 6.69
N LEU A 59 -13.23 -14.84 5.93
CA LEU A 59 -13.78 -14.12 4.79
C LEU A 59 -14.52 -12.85 5.24
N ALA A 60 -15.28 -12.92 6.33
CA ALA A 60 -15.94 -11.74 6.90
C ALA A 60 -14.93 -10.71 7.43
N GLU A 61 -13.81 -11.16 8.01
CA GLU A 61 -12.69 -10.28 8.38
C GLU A 61 -12.04 -9.64 7.16
N ALA A 62 -11.66 -10.42 6.14
CA ALA A 62 -11.05 -9.91 4.91
C ALA A 62 -11.92 -8.84 4.24
N ARG A 63 -13.23 -9.09 4.15
CA ARG A 63 -14.19 -8.10 3.67
C ARG A 63 -14.17 -6.82 4.51
N ARG A 64 -14.23 -6.93 5.84
CA ARG A 64 -14.17 -5.76 6.73
C ARG A 64 -12.86 -4.98 6.58
N VAL A 65 -11.74 -5.66 6.43
CA VAL A 65 -10.43 -5.04 6.21
C VAL A 65 -10.47 -4.20 4.93
N LEU A 66 -10.84 -4.78 3.79
CA LEU A 66 -10.93 -4.04 2.52
C LEU A 66 -11.91 -2.85 2.59
N THR A 67 -13.06 -3.03 3.23
CA THR A 67 -14.01 -1.93 3.45
C THR A 67 -13.39 -0.79 4.25
N VAL A 68 -12.69 -1.09 5.36
CA VAL A 68 -11.99 -0.07 6.17
C VAL A 68 -10.90 0.64 5.35
N LEU A 69 -10.11 -0.12 4.59
CA LEU A 69 -9.06 0.45 3.73
C LEU A 69 -9.64 1.41 2.69
N LEU A 70 -10.82 1.11 2.12
CA LEU A 70 -11.47 1.97 1.14
C LEU A 70 -12.16 3.19 1.76
N GLU A 71 -12.80 3.04 2.91
CA GLU A 71 -13.77 4.02 3.42
C GLU A 71 -13.20 4.97 4.47
N ASP A 72 -12.09 4.63 5.14
CA ASP A 72 -11.51 5.51 6.14
C ASP A 72 -10.62 6.60 5.48
N PRO A 73 -11.02 7.89 5.54
CA PRO A 73 -10.30 8.97 4.88
C PRO A 73 -8.91 9.22 5.47
N ALA A 74 -8.64 8.80 6.71
CA ALA A 74 -7.32 8.93 7.32
C ALA A 74 -6.27 8.03 6.66
N LEU A 75 -6.70 7.05 5.85
CA LEU A 75 -5.83 6.14 5.12
C LEU A 75 -5.40 6.65 3.74
N ALA A 76 -5.96 7.77 3.29
CA ALA A 76 -5.60 8.43 2.04
C ALA A 76 -5.12 9.88 2.28
N PRO A 77 -4.11 10.11 3.15
CA PRO A 77 -3.60 11.45 3.36
C PRO A 77 -2.98 12.00 2.07
N GLN A 78 -3.05 13.32 1.88
CA GLN A 78 -2.32 13.97 0.80
C GLN A 78 -0.81 13.93 1.10
N VAL A 79 -0.07 13.07 0.41
CA VAL A 79 1.37 12.94 0.54
C VAL A 79 2.07 13.89 -0.45
N PRO A 80 2.95 14.80 0.04
CA PRO A 80 3.77 15.62 -0.84
C PRO A 80 4.62 14.75 -1.77
N GLN A 81 4.63 15.09 -3.05
CA GLN A 81 5.37 14.32 -4.05
C GLN A 81 6.83 14.80 -4.09
N PRO A 82 7.82 13.92 -3.83
CA PRO A 82 9.21 14.26 -4.03
C PRO A 82 9.49 14.70 -5.47
N PRO A 83 10.43 15.63 -5.69
CA PRO A 83 10.89 15.95 -7.03
C PRO A 83 11.56 14.73 -7.69
N SER A 84 11.55 14.69 -9.02
CA SER A 84 12.29 13.70 -9.83
C SER A 84 13.80 13.76 -9.52
N PRO A 85 14.54 12.63 -9.59
CA PRO A 85 14.22 11.32 -10.17
C PRO A 85 13.43 10.29 -9.32
N GLY A 86 13.03 10.61 -8.09
CA GLY A 86 12.34 9.69 -7.19
C GLY A 86 13.26 8.86 -6.28
N LEU A 87 14.55 9.18 -6.20
CA LEU A 87 15.48 8.44 -5.33
C LEU A 87 15.13 8.60 -3.85
N LEU A 88 14.58 9.75 -3.46
CA LEU A 88 14.07 9.99 -2.11
C LEU A 88 12.98 9.00 -1.70
N TRP A 89 12.16 8.52 -2.66
CA TRP A 89 11.14 7.52 -2.39
C TRP A 89 11.75 6.20 -1.91
N HIS A 90 12.82 5.74 -2.55
CA HIS A 90 13.56 4.54 -2.11
C HIS A 90 14.14 4.69 -0.71
N VAL A 91 14.53 5.89 -0.30
CA VAL A 91 15.03 6.13 1.05
C VAL A 91 13.89 6.18 2.08
N TRP A 92 12.69 6.60 1.67
CA TRP A 92 11.49 6.46 2.49
C TRP A 92 11.16 4.99 2.72
N GLU A 93 11.21 4.16 1.67
CA GLU A 93 11.02 2.71 1.75
C GLU A 93 12.05 2.05 2.69
N GLU A 94 13.33 2.41 2.60
CA GLU A 94 14.38 1.94 3.53
C GLU A 94 14.02 2.30 4.98
N PHE A 95 13.53 3.52 5.22
CA PHE A 95 13.14 3.96 6.54
C PHE A 95 11.89 3.23 7.05
N HIS A 96 10.89 3.00 6.19
CA HIS A 96 9.69 2.22 6.52
C HIS A 96 10.04 0.78 6.88
N GLN A 97 10.99 0.17 6.16
CA GLN A 97 11.49 -1.16 6.50
C GLN A 97 12.11 -1.16 7.91
N ALA A 98 12.95 -0.18 8.23
CA ALA A 98 13.55 -0.08 9.57
C ALA A 98 12.50 0.18 10.67
N VAL A 99 11.44 0.93 10.37
CA VAL A 99 10.27 1.06 11.24
C VAL A 99 9.60 -0.29 11.45
N GLY A 100 9.33 -1.04 10.39
CA GLY A 100 8.71 -2.37 10.46
C GLY A 100 9.56 -3.42 11.19
N GLU A 101 10.89 -3.32 11.13
CA GLU A 101 11.80 -4.20 11.89
C GLU A 101 11.79 -3.88 13.39
N THR A 102 11.65 -2.61 13.77
CA THR A 102 11.71 -2.15 15.17
C THR A 102 10.35 -2.14 15.86
N MET A 103 9.30 -1.77 15.12
CA MET A 103 7.91 -1.64 15.54
C MET A 103 7.02 -2.44 14.58
N PRO A 104 7.03 -3.78 14.67
CA PRO A 104 6.48 -4.67 13.65
C PRO A 104 4.95 -4.66 13.52
N ARG A 105 4.23 -4.04 14.45
CA ARG A 105 2.78 -3.87 14.35
C ARG A 105 2.44 -2.39 14.18
N PRO A 106 1.45 -2.03 13.35
CA PRO A 106 0.95 -0.67 13.23
C PRO A 106 0.59 -0.05 14.58
N SER A 107 0.02 -0.83 15.50
CA SER A 107 -0.31 -0.39 16.86
C SER A 107 0.90 -0.04 17.73
N GLN A 108 2.12 -0.42 17.32
CA GLN A 108 3.37 -0.13 18.01
C GLN A 108 4.10 1.09 17.43
N VAL A 109 3.68 1.57 16.25
CA VAL A 109 4.34 2.69 15.56
C VAL A 109 3.99 3.99 16.27
N THR A 110 4.94 4.43 17.10
CA THR A 110 4.82 5.62 17.94
C THR A 110 5.84 6.67 17.56
N TRP A 111 5.50 7.93 17.84
CA TRP A 111 6.36 9.07 17.55
C TRP A 111 7.66 9.01 18.36
N SER A 112 7.58 8.59 19.62
CA SER A 112 8.75 8.29 20.47
C SER A 112 9.64 7.18 19.90
N GLY A 113 9.07 6.08 19.42
CA GLY A 113 9.83 5.01 18.76
C GLY A 113 10.47 5.46 17.44
N VAL A 114 9.76 6.26 16.64
CA VAL A 114 10.32 6.88 15.43
C VAL A 114 11.49 7.83 15.78
N ASP A 115 11.37 8.64 16.83
CA ASP A 115 12.46 9.52 17.28
C ASP A 115 13.70 8.74 17.76
N GLU A 116 13.51 7.55 18.35
CA GLU A 116 14.61 6.63 18.67
C GLU A 116 15.30 6.10 17.41
N LEU A 117 14.53 5.69 16.41
CA LEU A 117 15.07 5.23 15.13
C LEU A 117 15.84 6.35 14.42
N VAL A 118 15.29 7.57 14.40
CA VAL A 118 15.95 8.78 13.84
C VAL A 118 17.27 9.06 14.57
N ARG A 119 17.30 8.96 15.91
CA ARG A 119 18.53 9.11 16.70
C ARG A 119 19.57 8.04 16.35
N ALA A 120 19.15 6.79 16.20
CA ALA A 120 20.03 5.69 15.81
C ALA A 120 20.62 5.90 14.41
N TRP A 121 19.81 6.38 13.45
CA TRP A 121 20.28 6.71 12.11
C TRP A 121 21.27 7.87 12.13
N ARG A 122 20.99 8.95 12.88
CA ARG A 122 21.92 10.08 13.06
C ARG A 122 23.28 9.69 13.63
N ALA A 123 23.34 8.62 14.43
CA ALA A 123 24.57 8.12 15.03
C ALA A 123 25.44 7.27 14.08
N ARG A 124 24.94 6.90 12.89
CA ARG A 124 25.71 6.13 11.90
C ARG A 124 26.91 6.96 11.42
N SER A 125 28.06 6.32 11.28
CA SER A 125 29.33 6.95 10.89
C SER A 125 29.31 7.56 9.49
N GLN A 126 28.46 7.05 8.59
CA GLN A 126 28.22 7.62 7.27
C GLN A 126 26.71 7.54 6.92
N LEU A 127 26.05 8.69 6.88
CA LEU A 127 24.71 8.85 6.29
C LEU A 127 24.86 9.56 4.96
N TYR A 128 24.36 8.97 3.89
CA TYR A 128 24.34 9.63 2.59
C TYR A 128 23.32 10.80 2.59
N PRO A 129 23.41 11.75 1.64
CA PRO A 129 22.61 12.98 1.67
C PRO A 129 21.10 12.77 1.80
N LEU A 130 20.50 11.86 1.03
CA LEU A 130 19.07 11.58 1.07
C LEU A 130 18.63 10.94 2.41
N GLN A 131 19.44 10.06 3.00
CA GLN A 131 19.19 9.55 4.36
C GLN A 131 19.15 10.67 5.41
N ARG A 132 20.07 11.65 5.30
CA ARG A 132 20.05 12.84 6.16
C ARG A 132 18.79 13.68 5.93
N HIS A 133 18.32 13.75 4.70
CA HIS A 133 17.08 14.43 4.36
C HIS A 133 15.87 13.76 5.04
N VAL A 134 15.72 12.43 4.93
CA VAL A 134 14.65 11.68 5.62
C VAL A 134 14.66 11.91 7.12
N VAL A 135 15.85 11.88 7.73
CA VAL A 135 16.06 12.16 9.15
C VAL A 135 15.69 13.59 9.57
N ARG A 136 15.70 14.56 8.64
CA ARG A 136 15.26 15.94 8.87
C ARG A 136 13.75 16.12 8.65
N HIS A 137 13.18 15.35 7.73
CA HIS A 137 11.78 15.44 7.30
C HIS A 137 11.04 14.11 7.52
N VAL A 138 11.22 13.54 8.72
CA VAL A 138 10.71 12.20 9.05
C VAL A 138 9.18 12.15 8.99
N GLU A 139 8.53 13.28 9.26
CA GLU A 139 7.09 13.43 9.16
C GLU A 139 6.56 13.13 7.76
N ALA A 140 7.26 13.58 6.70
CA ALA A 140 6.85 13.30 5.33
C ALA A 140 7.01 11.80 4.99
N ALA A 141 8.13 11.19 5.42
CA ALA A 141 8.33 9.76 5.26
C ALA A 141 7.24 8.96 6.01
N MET A 142 6.94 9.30 7.27
CA MET A 142 5.90 8.60 8.02
C MET A 142 4.49 8.83 7.44
N LEU A 143 4.20 10.01 6.89
CA LEU A 143 2.92 10.28 6.23
C LEU A 143 2.76 9.40 4.98
N ALA A 144 3.84 9.20 4.23
CA ALA A 144 3.87 8.33 3.05
C ALA A 144 3.72 6.84 3.39
N MET A 145 4.06 6.43 4.61
CA MET A 145 3.90 5.04 5.06
C MET A 145 2.42 4.61 5.11
N ILE A 146 1.50 5.54 5.36
CA ILE A 146 0.06 5.26 5.51
C ILE A 146 -0.53 4.65 4.23
N PRO A 147 -0.45 5.30 3.06
CA PRO A 147 -0.94 4.71 1.81
C PRO A 147 -0.16 3.46 1.40
N SER A 148 1.14 3.35 1.68
CA SER A 148 1.91 2.12 1.40
C SER A 148 1.40 0.92 2.21
N LEU A 149 1.16 1.08 3.52
CA LEU A 149 0.56 0.02 4.32
C LEU A 149 -0.86 -0.33 3.87
N ARG A 150 -1.64 0.68 3.48
CA ARG A 150 -2.99 0.47 2.93
C ARG A 150 -2.94 -0.43 1.69
N ASP A 151 -2.00 -0.17 0.79
CA ASP A 151 -1.75 -0.94 -0.43
C ASP A 151 -1.30 -2.38 -0.11
N ASP A 152 -0.26 -2.56 0.71
CA ASP A 152 0.30 -3.86 1.10
C ASP A 152 -0.74 -4.79 1.75
N ILE A 153 -1.62 -4.23 2.59
CA ILE A 153 -2.65 -5.00 3.28
C ILE A 153 -3.73 -5.43 2.29
N ALA A 154 -4.15 -4.55 1.38
CA ALA A 154 -5.10 -4.91 0.32
C ALA A 154 -4.50 -5.99 -0.60
N ASP A 155 -3.23 -5.84 -1.00
CA ASP A 155 -2.49 -6.84 -1.79
C ASP A 155 -2.56 -8.21 -1.12
N SER A 156 -2.21 -8.27 0.16
CA SER A 156 -2.22 -9.49 0.94
C SER A 156 -3.61 -10.14 1.01
N VAL A 157 -4.68 -9.34 1.16
CA VAL A 157 -6.05 -9.85 1.17
C VAL A 157 -6.45 -10.40 -0.20
N PHE A 158 -6.23 -9.67 -1.28
CA PHE A 158 -6.63 -10.10 -2.62
C PHE A 158 -5.87 -11.34 -3.09
N ARG A 159 -4.56 -11.39 -2.87
CA ARG A 159 -3.75 -12.60 -3.14
C ARG A 159 -4.22 -13.78 -2.32
N TRP A 160 -4.59 -13.57 -1.06
CA TRP A 160 -5.14 -14.63 -0.23
C TRP A 160 -6.47 -15.17 -0.76
N LEU A 161 -7.34 -14.31 -1.29
CA LEU A 161 -8.60 -14.71 -1.94
C LEU A 161 -8.35 -15.48 -3.26
N ALA A 162 -7.40 -15.01 -4.08
CA ALA A 162 -7.08 -15.60 -5.38
C ALA A 162 -6.52 -17.04 -5.28
N LEU A 163 -5.91 -17.38 -4.14
CA LEU A 163 -5.43 -18.74 -3.85
C LEU A 163 -6.53 -19.77 -3.55
N ASP A 164 -7.79 -19.36 -3.46
CA ASP A 164 -8.90 -20.29 -3.32
C ASP A 164 -9.07 -21.12 -4.61
N PRO A 165 -9.36 -22.43 -4.55
CA PRO A 165 -9.58 -23.23 -5.75
C PRO A 165 -10.84 -22.84 -6.53
N ALA A 166 -11.75 -22.06 -5.93
CA ALA A 166 -12.95 -21.55 -6.60
C ALA A 166 -13.22 -20.08 -6.23
N PRO A 167 -12.39 -19.11 -6.68
CA PRO A 167 -12.50 -17.70 -6.30
C PRO A 167 -13.86 -17.06 -6.61
N GLY A 168 -14.56 -17.56 -7.65
CA GLY A 168 -15.90 -17.14 -8.01
C GLY A 168 -16.93 -17.22 -6.87
N ARG A 169 -16.71 -18.06 -5.85
CA ARG A 169 -17.59 -18.12 -4.66
C ARG A 169 -17.61 -16.83 -3.83
N PHE A 170 -16.64 -15.94 -4.02
CA PHE A 170 -16.56 -14.64 -3.35
C PHE A 170 -17.19 -13.50 -4.13
N ALA A 171 -17.60 -13.74 -5.38
CA ALA A 171 -18.17 -12.73 -6.27
C ALA A 171 -19.27 -11.85 -5.66
N PRO A 172 -20.19 -12.34 -4.79
CA PRO A 172 -21.25 -11.52 -4.21
C PRO A 172 -20.80 -10.29 -3.42
N TRP A 173 -19.53 -10.19 -3.05
CA TRP A 173 -18.98 -9.01 -2.36
C TRP A 173 -17.61 -8.58 -2.87
N ALA A 174 -16.79 -9.51 -3.38
CA ALA A 174 -15.41 -9.22 -3.72
C ALA A 174 -15.24 -8.48 -5.05
N VAL A 175 -16.18 -8.62 -6.01
CA VAL A 175 -16.11 -7.90 -7.30
C VAL A 175 -16.18 -6.39 -7.08
N ASP A 176 -17.18 -5.91 -6.33
CA ASP A 176 -17.35 -4.48 -6.03
C ASP A 176 -16.15 -3.89 -5.28
N LEU A 177 -15.64 -4.61 -4.27
CA LEU A 177 -14.48 -4.15 -3.51
C LEU A 177 -13.20 -4.16 -4.36
N ALA A 178 -12.96 -5.19 -5.17
CA ALA A 178 -11.81 -5.24 -6.07
C ALA A 178 -11.85 -4.09 -7.08
N GLU A 179 -12.99 -3.85 -7.72
CA GLU A 179 -13.14 -2.73 -8.67
C GLU A 179 -12.86 -1.38 -8.01
N ARG A 180 -13.45 -1.12 -6.83
CA ARG A 180 -13.21 0.12 -6.07
C ARG A 180 -11.74 0.25 -5.64
N CYS A 181 -11.11 -0.83 -5.23
CA CYS A 181 -9.69 -0.86 -4.90
C CYS A 181 -8.79 -0.51 -6.09
N VAL A 182 -9.10 -1.01 -7.29
CA VAL A 182 -8.36 -0.64 -8.51
C VAL A 182 -8.56 0.84 -8.85
N ILE A 183 -9.79 1.36 -8.71
CA ILE A 183 -10.11 2.78 -8.96
C ILE A 183 -9.29 3.69 -8.02
N GLU A 184 -9.18 3.31 -6.75
CA GLU A 184 -8.46 4.05 -5.72
C GLU A 184 -6.95 3.76 -5.68
N ASP A 185 -6.43 2.95 -6.59
CA ASP A 185 -5.02 2.51 -6.67
C ASP A 185 -4.53 1.83 -5.37
N ILE A 186 -5.28 0.83 -4.88
CA ILE A 186 -5.00 0.07 -3.66
C ILE A 186 -5.05 -1.43 -3.96
N GLY A 187 -3.93 -2.14 -3.83
CA GLY A 187 -3.82 -3.55 -4.15
C GLY A 187 -4.31 -3.84 -5.58
N ALA A 188 -4.05 -2.92 -6.51
CA ALA A 188 -4.69 -2.90 -7.83
C ALA A 188 -4.36 -4.17 -8.65
N ASP A 189 -3.08 -4.54 -8.72
CA ASP A 189 -2.62 -5.73 -9.44
C ASP A 189 -3.33 -7.02 -8.96
N PRO A 190 -3.26 -7.40 -7.68
CA PRO A 190 -3.92 -8.62 -7.21
C PRO A 190 -5.45 -8.51 -7.19
N ALA A 191 -6.03 -7.31 -7.15
CA ALA A 191 -7.46 -7.12 -7.34
C ALA A 191 -7.88 -7.46 -8.77
N VAL A 192 -7.11 -7.02 -9.77
CA VAL A 192 -7.30 -7.39 -11.19
C VAL A 192 -7.10 -8.90 -11.38
N GLU A 193 -6.04 -9.48 -10.80
CA GLU A 193 -5.80 -10.93 -10.85
C GLU A 193 -6.97 -11.72 -10.24
N LEU A 194 -7.52 -11.27 -9.11
CA LEU A 194 -8.68 -11.91 -8.48
C LEU A 194 -9.92 -11.85 -9.39
N LEU A 195 -10.20 -10.69 -10.01
CA LEU A 195 -11.31 -10.55 -10.95
C LEU A 195 -11.15 -11.48 -12.15
N GLY A 196 -9.93 -11.61 -12.69
CA GLY A 196 -9.61 -12.59 -13.72
C GLY A 196 -9.88 -14.02 -13.26
N ALA A 197 -9.35 -14.40 -12.09
CA ALA A 197 -9.50 -15.74 -11.53
C ALA A 197 -10.96 -16.13 -11.18
N MET A 198 -11.84 -15.15 -10.94
CA MET A 198 -13.27 -15.40 -10.74
C MET A 198 -13.98 -15.86 -12.01
N GLY A 199 -13.59 -15.34 -13.19
CA GLY A 199 -14.10 -15.71 -14.52
C GLY A 199 -15.61 -15.50 -14.77
N GLY A 200 -16.37 -15.02 -13.77
CA GLY A 200 -17.82 -14.83 -13.86
C GLY A 200 -18.23 -13.58 -14.65
N PRO A 201 -19.50 -13.49 -15.10
CA PRO A 201 -20.01 -12.34 -15.86
C PRO A 201 -19.80 -10.99 -15.16
N GLU A 202 -20.00 -10.94 -13.84
CA GLU A 202 -19.85 -9.71 -13.05
C GLU A 202 -18.38 -9.28 -12.97
N ALA A 203 -17.46 -10.22 -12.78
CA ALA A 203 -16.04 -9.94 -12.72
C ALA A 203 -15.49 -9.49 -14.08
N ARG A 204 -15.95 -10.15 -15.16
CA ARG A 204 -15.66 -9.73 -16.54
C ARG A 204 -16.15 -8.30 -16.80
N ALA A 205 -17.39 -7.99 -16.43
CA ALA A 205 -17.95 -6.65 -16.62
C ALA A 205 -17.17 -5.58 -15.83
N ALA A 206 -16.65 -5.91 -14.65
CA ALA A 206 -15.77 -5.03 -13.88
C ALA A 206 -14.44 -4.80 -14.63
N LEU A 207 -13.78 -5.85 -15.12
CA LEU A 207 -12.57 -5.73 -15.92
C LEU A 207 -12.78 -4.88 -17.19
N GLU A 208 -13.91 -5.03 -17.87
CA GLU A 208 -14.27 -4.20 -19.03
C GLU A 208 -14.34 -2.72 -18.66
N ARG A 209 -14.94 -2.38 -17.51
CA ARG A 209 -14.96 -0.99 -17.01
C ARG A 209 -13.58 -0.48 -16.60
N LEU A 210 -12.73 -1.34 -16.04
CA LEU A 210 -11.38 -0.98 -15.63
C LEU A 210 -10.43 -0.78 -16.83
N SER A 211 -10.63 -1.53 -17.93
CA SER A 211 -9.77 -1.49 -19.12
C SER A 211 -9.78 -0.16 -19.88
N VAL A 212 -10.76 0.72 -19.63
CA VAL A 212 -10.85 2.05 -20.27
C VAL A 212 -10.21 3.17 -19.43
N LYS A 213 -9.46 2.81 -18.39
CA LYS A 213 -8.95 3.67 -17.31
C LYS A 213 -10.06 4.50 -16.64
N PRO A 214 -10.47 4.13 -15.42
CA PRO A 214 -11.42 4.94 -14.67
C PRO A 214 -10.82 6.30 -14.26
N GLY A 215 -11.71 7.22 -13.87
CA GLY A 215 -11.31 8.46 -13.19
C GLY A 215 -10.72 8.15 -11.80
N GLY A 216 -10.09 9.15 -11.19
CA GLY A 216 -9.49 9.01 -9.86
C GLY A 216 -8.01 8.58 -9.88
N PRO A 217 -7.50 8.01 -8.77
CA PRO A 217 -6.10 7.64 -8.60
C PRO A 217 -5.58 6.54 -9.54
N ALA A 218 -6.46 5.71 -10.09
CA ALA A 218 -6.09 4.60 -10.97
C ALA A 218 -5.13 4.98 -12.11
N ARG A 219 -4.08 4.16 -12.25
CA ARG A 219 -3.03 4.35 -13.27
C ARG A 219 -3.40 3.71 -14.61
N TRP A 220 -2.65 4.04 -15.65
CA TRP A 220 -2.84 3.43 -16.97
C TRP A 220 -2.43 1.96 -16.97
N GLU A 221 -1.40 1.61 -16.20
CA GLU A 221 -0.92 0.25 -15.99
C GLU A 221 -2.03 -0.67 -15.46
N ASN A 222 -2.89 -0.16 -14.58
CA ASN A 222 -4.03 -0.90 -14.05
C ASN A 222 -5.07 -1.22 -15.15
N ALA A 223 -5.25 -0.32 -16.11
CA ALA A 223 -6.15 -0.52 -17.25
C ALA A 223 -5.56 -1.54 -18.24
N ASP A 224 -4.25 -1.47 -18.50
CA ASP A 224 -3.54 -2.43 -19.34
C ASP A 224 -3.56 -3.84 -18.71
N ALA A 225 -3.41 -3.94 -17.38
CA ALA A 225 -3.55 -5.18 -16.64
C ALA A 225 -4.97 -5.76 -16.77
N ALA A 226 -6.01 -4.92 -16.63
CA ALA A 226 -7.40 -5.35 -16.81
C ALA A 226 -7.69 -5.82 -18.23
N GLN A 227 -7.15 -5.14 -19.25
CA GLN A 227 -7.25 -5.54 -20.64
C GLN A 227 -6.56 -6.89 -20.89
N SER A 228 -5.38 -7.10 -20.30
CA SER A 228 -4.64 -8.36 -20.40
C SER A 228 -5.45 -9.51 -19.78
N ALA A 229 -6.02 -9.31 -18.59
CA ALA A 229 -6.88 -10.30 -17.94
C ALA A 229 -8.12 -10.66 -18.78
N LEU A 230 -8.74 -9.70 -19.47
CA LEU A 230 -9.86 -9.96 -20.39
C LEU A 230 -9.46 -10.82 -21.60
N PHE A 231 -8.25 -10.61 -22.12
CA PHE A 231 -7.72 -11.37 -23.25
C PHE A 231 -7.50 -12.85 -22.86
N ASP A 232 -6.94 -13.09 -21.68
CA ASP A 232 -6.71 -14.44 -21.15
C ASP A 232 -8.04 -15.20 -20.97
N LEU A 233 -9.05 -14.55 -20.39
CA LEU A 233 -10.40 -15.11 -20.26
C LEU A 233 -11.05 -15.47 -21.60
N GLY A 234 -10.77 -14.68 -22.66
CA GLY A 234 -11.27 -14.97 -24.02
C GLY A 234 -10.56 -16.15 -24.69
N SER A 235 -9.29 -16.36 -24.36
CA SER A 235 -8.44 -17.41 -24.92
C SER A 235 -8.78 -18.79 -24.34
N GLU A 236 -9.13 -18.88 -23.06
CA GLU A 236 -9.58 -20.12 -22.43
C GLU A 236 -10.94 -20.61 -22.98
N GLY A 237 -11.82 -19.69 -23.37
CA GLY A 237 -13.13 -20.02 -23.96
C GLY A 237 -13.11 -20.50 -25.42
N THR A 238 -11.96 -20.44 -26.11
CA THR A 238 -11.83 -20.81 -27.54
C THR A 238 -11.14 -22.15 -27.79
N SER A 239 -10.84 -22.91 -26.74
CA SER A 239 -10.20 -24.24 -26.82
C SER A 239 -11.21 -25.41 -26.83
N HIS A 240 -12.34 -25.27 -27.55
CA HIS A 240 -13.36 -26.32 -27.72
C HIS A 240 -13.59 -26.70 -29.18
#